data_AF-A0A3D1F8E4-F1
#
_entry.id   AF-A0A3D1F8E4-F1
#
_cell.length_a   1.000
_cell.length_b   1.000
_cell.length_c   1.000
_cell.angle_alpha   90.00
_cell.angle_beta   90.00
_cell.angle_gamma   90.00
#
_symmetry.space_group_name_H-M   'P 1'
#
loop_
_entity.id
_entity.type
_entity.pdbx_description
1 polymer ?
#
loop_
_entity_poly.entity_id
_entity_poly.type
_entity_poly.pdbx_seq_one_letter_code
_entity_poly.pdbx_strand_id
1 'polypeptide(L)'
;MKIGQALLKNGLLSQTELDTALIEQKKTKERFGDIVIKMGFVSSNKMAPFLASFFNIPFVDIKNIYKAIKPDAVALIPEEMARRFTILPLALEDKLLTIAMFDPLDVVAEDTVKIKTGYKVKARVAIEQDLHEAIEYCYHQLPRLKENIDDYVSSELQPGKTEESEKLRIQASDPPVVKYVNSLIVQALNSDASDIHLQPKQDKVELRFRIDGVLYDMDAPPK
;
A
#
# COMPACT_ATOMS: atom_id res chain seq x y z
N MET A 1 22.25 -16.35 16.65
CA MET A 1 22.95 -16.63 15.37
C MET A 1 23.10 -15.32 14.63
N LYS A 2 24.23 -15.03 13.97
CA LYS A 2 24.38 -13.79 13.19
C LYS A 2 23.66 -13.91 11.84
N ILE A 3 23.13 -12.80 11.32
CA ILE A 3 22.35 -12.77 10.06
C ILE A 3 23.14 -13.32 8.87
N GLY A 4 24.43 -12.97 8.74
CA GLY A 4 25.28 -13.47 7.65
C GLY A 4 25.48 -14.98 7.67
N GLN A 5 25.61 -15.58 8.86
CA GLN A 5 25.69 -17.04 9.00
C GLN A 5 24.36 -17.73 8.70
N ALA A 6 23.25 -17.07 9.05
CA ALA A 6 21.92 -17.59 8.75
C ALA A 6 21.64 -17.56 7.23
N LEU A 7 22.05 -16.50 6.53
CA LEU A 7 21.98 -16.42 5.06
C LEU A 7 22.82 -17.51 4.38
N LEU A 8 24.05 -17.74 4.86
CA LEU A 8 24.91 -18.82 4.38
C LEU A 8 24.25 -20.19 4.56
N LYS A 9 23.72 -20.47 5.75
CA LYS A 9 23.05 -21.75 6.05
C LYS A 9 21.80 -22.00 5.20
N ASN A 10 21.11 -20.94 4.78
CA ASN A 10 19.94 -21.02 3.90
C ASN A 10 20.29 -21.00 2.41
N GLY A 11 21.58 -21.04 2.06
CA GLY A 11 22.03 -21.05 0.66
C GLY A 11 21.79 -19.73 -0.09
N LEU A 12 21.52 -18.64 0.64
CA LEU A 12 21.35 -17.31 0.05
C LEU A 12 22.69 -16.59 -0.15
N LEU A 13 23.75 -17.05 0.52
CA LEU A 13 25.12 -16.55 0.37
C LEU A 13 26.12 -17.70 0.32
N SER A 14 27.17 -17.52 -0.49
CA SER A 14 28.42 -18.28 -0.41
C SER A 14 29.35 -17.72 0.67
N GLN A 15 30.32 -18.53 1.09
CA GLN A 15 31.32 -18.10 2.07
C GLN A 15 32.13 -16.90 1.56
N THR A 16 32.46 -16.89 0.27
CA THR A 16 33.17 -15.80 -0.40
C THR A 16 32.38 -14.50 -0.42
N GLU A 17 31.07 -14.56 -0.68
CA GLU A 17 30.20 -13.37 -0.68
C GLU A 17 29.99 -12.83 0.75
N LEU A 18 29.85 -13.72 1.74
CA LEU A 18 29.77 -13.35 3.15
C LEU A 18 31.02 -12.59 3.60
N ASP A 19 32.21 -13.12 3.29
CA ASP A 19 33.47 -12.49 3.69
C ASP A 19 33.66 -11.14 3.00
N THR A 20 33.31 -11.05 1.72
CA THR A 20 33.34 -9.79 0.95
C THR A 20 32.40 -8.73 1.55
N ALA A 21 31.15 -9.11 1.87
CA ALA A 21 30.18 -8.21 2.48
C ALA A 21 30.60 -7.77 3.89
N LEU A 22 31.24 -8.64 4.68
CA LEU A 22 31.78 -8.28 6.01
C LEU A 22 32.95 -7.31 5.95
N ILE A 23 33.81 -7.42 4.93
CA ILE A 23 34.88 -6.45 4.68
C ILE A 23 34.29 -5.09 4.35
N GLU A 24 33.28 -5.06 3.49
CA GLU A 24 32.61 -3.82 3.10
C GLU A 24 31.87 -3.18 4.27
N GLN A 25 31.20 -3.98 5.10
CA GLN A 25 30.54 -3.51 6.31
C GLN A 25 31.48 -2.79 7.27
N LYS A 26 32.73 -3.27 7.41
CA LYS A 26 33.72 -2.61 8.27
C LYS A 26 34.12 -1.23 7.72
N LYS A 27 34.06 -1.02 6.41
CA LYS A 27 34.40 0.26 5.76
C LYS A 27 33.22 1.24 5.83
N THR A 28 32.04 0.80 5.43
CA THR A 28 30.87 1.67 5.27
C THR A 28 30.07 1.86 6.57
N LYS A 29 30.18 0.92 7.51
CA LYS A 29 29.34 0.81 8.73
C LYS A 29 27.85 0.72 8.45
N GLU A 30 27.46 0.42 7.21
CA GLU A 30 26.06 0.20 6.85
C GLU A 30 25.55 -1.15 7.41
N ARG A 31 24.23 -1.37 7.32
CA ARG A 31 23.62 -2.63 7.74
C ARG A 31 24.05 -3.73 6.77
N PHE A 32 24.35 -4.90 7.32
CA PHE A 32 24.83 -6.03 6.52
C PHE A 32 23.83 -6.42 5.41
N GLY A 33 22.52 -6.39 5.70
CA GLY A 33 21.50 -6.71 4.70
C GLY A 33 21.54 -5.78 3.48
N ASP A 34 21.66 -4.47 3.72
CA ASP A 34 21.71 -3.46 2.66
C ASP A 34 22.94 -3.65 1.77
N ILE A 35 24.09 -3.95 2.37
CA ILE A 35 25.34 -4.21 1.63
C ILE A 35 25.17 -5.41 0.70
N VAL A 36 24.61 -6.50 1.21
CA VAL A 36 24.42 -7.73 0.45
C VAL A 36 23.44 -7.52 -0.72
N ILE A 37 22.42 -6.68 -0.54
CA ILE A 37 21.50 -6.28 -1.62
C ILE A 37 22.21 -5.38 -2.63
N LYS A 38 22.93 -4.34 -2.17
CA LYS A 38 23.68 -3.41 -3.04
C LYS A 38 24.73 -4.10 -3.88
N MET A 39 25.40 -5.12 -3.33
CA MET A 39 26.38 -5.94 -4.03
C MET A 39 25.74 -6.97 -4.99
N GLY A 40 24.41 -7.08 -5.00
CA GLY A 40 23.68 -8.01 -5.86
C GLY A 40 23.75 -9.47 -5.43
N PHE A 41 24.28 -9.78 -4.25
CA PHE A 41 24.42 -11.15 -3.77
C PHE A 41 23.06 -11.74 -3.36
N VAL A 42 22.16 -10.93 -2.80
CA VAL A 42 20.79 -11.34 -2.46
C VAL A 42 19.81 -10.30 -2.96
N SER A 43 18.74 -10.72 -3.64
CA SER A 43 17.67 -9.81 -4.06
C SER A 43 16.74 -9.46 -2.90
N SER A 44 16.15 -8.26 -2.92
CA SER A 44 15.17 -7.81 -1.91
C SER A 44 14.01 -8.79 -1.74
N ASN A 45 13.55 -9.40 -2.84
CA ASN A 45 12.47 -10.40 -2.85
C ASN A 45 12.83 -11.69 -2.09
N LYS A 46 14.12 -12.02 -1.98
CA LYS A 46 14.59 -13.16 -1.17
C LYS A 46 14.95 -12.73 0.26
N MET A 47 15.47 -11.52 0.42
CA MET A 47 15.87 -10.98 1.71
C MET A 47 14.66 -10.76 2.63
N ALA A 48 13.60 -10.09 2.18
CA ALA A 48 12.48 -9.75 3.04
C ALA A 48 11.75 -10.99 3.63
N PRO A 49 11.41 -12.04 2.85
CA PRO A 49 10.86 -13.28 3.41
C PRO A 49 11.83 -14.03 4.33
N PHE A 50 13.13 -13.96 4.03
CA PHE A 50 14.16 -14.54 4.89
C PHE A 50 14.21 -13.83 6.26
N LEU A 51 14.24 -12.50 6.27
CA LEU A 51 14.24 -11.72 7.52
C LEU A 51 12.96 -11.93 8.32
N ALA A 52 11.82 -11.99 7.65
CA ALA A 52 10.53 -12.35 8.24
C ALA A 52 10.59 -13.70 8.98
N SER A 53 11.10 -14.73 8.31
CA SER A 53 11.29 -16.06 8.91
C SER A 53 12.31 -16.04 10.06
N PHE A 54 13.44 -15.33 9.88
CA PHE A 54 14.52 -15.26 10.85
C PHE A 54 14.10 -14.56 12.15
N PHE A 55 13.30 -13.51 12.07
CA PHE A 55 12.77 -12.78 13.22
C PHE A 55 11.43 -13.31 13.73
N ASN A 56 10.87 -14.33 13.08
CA ASN A 56 9.54 -14.87 13.38
C ASN A 56 8.43 -13.80 13.29
N ILE A 57 8.53 -12.93 12.28
CA ILE A 57 7.57 -11.87 11.99
C ILE A 57 7.01 -12.14 10.60
N PRO A 58 5.68 -12.27 10.43
CA PRO A 58 5.12 -12.64 9.14
C PRO A 58 5.40 -11.62 8.04
N PHE A 59 5.75 -12.13 6.85
CA PHE A 59 5.89 -11.35 5.63
C PHE A 59 4.50 -11.05 5.03
N VAL A 60 4.36 -9.87 4.43
CA VAL A 60 3.19 -9.47 3.66
C VAL A 60 3.62 -8.95 2.30
N ASP A 61 3.00 -9.49 1.25
CA ASP A 61 3.14 -8.98 -0.11
C ASP A 61 2.15 -7.82 -0.30
N ILE A 62 2.64 -6.59 -0.05
CA ILE A 62 1.82 -5.39 -0.11
C ILE A 62 1.33 -5.12 -1.53
N LYS A 63 2.13 -5.46 -2.54
CA LYS A 63 1.89 -5.09 -3.94
C LYS A 63 0.51 -5.54 -4.44
N ASN A 64 0.02 -6.66 -3.92
CA ASN A 64 -1.26 -7.25 -4.29
C ASN A 64 -2.45 -6.79 -3.44
N ILE A 65 -2.21 -6.05 -2.35
CA ILE A 65 -3.26 -5.70 -1.39
C ILE A 65 -3.41 -4.19 -1.15
N TYR A 66 -2.41 -3.36 -1.48
CA TYR A 66 -2.43 -1.95 -1.07
C TYR A 66 -3.63 -1.16 -1.62
N LYS A 67 -4.10 -1.53 -2.82
CA LYS A 67 -5.28 -0.93 -3.45
C LYS A 67 -6.60 -1.23 -2.70
N ALA A 68 -6.64 -2.31 -1.92
CA ALA A 68 -7.80 -2.73 -1.14
C ALA A 68 -7.74 -2.26 0.33
N ILE A 69 -6.68 -1.55 0.74
CA ILE A 69 -6.56 -1.04 2.10
C ILE A 69 -7.61 0.07 2.32
N LYS A 70 -8.34 -0.04 3.43
CA LYS A 70 -9.38 0.95 3.78
C LYS A 70 -8.76 2.32 4.06
N PRO A 71 -9.29 3.41 3.49
CA PRO A 71 -8.78 4.77 3.74
C PRO A 71 -8.77 5.15 5.22
N ASP A 72 -9.74 4.67 6.00
CA ASP A 72 -9.82 4.93 7.44
C ASP A 72 -8.61 4.35 8.19
N ALA A 73 -8.06 3.22 7.74
CA ALA A 73 -6.85 2.64 8.31
C ALA A 73 -5.61 3.46 7.93
N VAL A 74 -5.52 3.90 6.67
CA VAL A 74 -4.43 4.77 6.18
C VAL A 74 -4.38 6.08 6.97
N ALA A 75 -5.54 6.69 7.23
CA ALA A 75 -5.65 7.96 7.95
C ALA A 75 -5.18 7.91 9.41
N LEU A 76 -5.00 6.71 10.00
CA LEU A 76 -4.51 6.56 11.38
C LEU A 76 -3.05 6.99 11.52
N ILE A 77 -2.26 6.84 10.47
CA ILE A 77 -0.84 7.23 10.46
C ILE A 77 -0.68 8.42 9.50
N PRO A 78 -0.14 9.56 9.94
CA PRO A 78 0.17 10.67 9.04
C PRO A 78 1.20 10.29 7.98
N GLU A 79 1.09 10.86 6.77
CA GLU A 79 1.98 10.56 5.65
C GLU A 79 3.47 10.75 5.99
N GLU A 80 3.81 11.86 6.66
CA GLU A 80 5.20 12.14 7.06
C GLU A 80 5.79 11.00 7.91
N MET A 81 4.97 10.41 8.79
CA MET A 81 5.37 9.28 9.62
C MET A 81 5.49 8.00 8.79
N ALA A 82 4.53 7.76 7.90
CA ALA A 82 4.54 6.62 6.98
C ALA A 82 5.81 6.63 6.11
N ARG A 83 6.18 7.79 5.55
CA ARG A 83 7.41 7.94 4.75
C ARG A 83 8.68 7.84 5.58
N ARG A 84 8.74 8.54 6.71
CA ARG A 84 9.94 8.58 7.56
C ARG A 84 10.36 7.20 8.06
N PHE A 85 9.40 6.39 8.46
CA PHE A 85 9.66 5.05 8.99
C PHE A 85 9.45 3.94 7.96
N THR A 86 9.02 4.30 6.74
CA THR A 86 8.66 3.35 5.68
C THR A 86 7.66 2.31 6.20
N ILE A 87 6.51 2.82 6.66
CA ILE A 87 5.42 2.05 7.27
C ILE A 87 4.11 2.34 6.54
N LEU A 88 3.28 1.31 6.36
CA LEU A 88 1.93 1.42 5.84
C LEU A 88 0.92 0.75 6.79
N PRO A 89 -0.15 1.44 7.23
CA PRO A 89 -1.28 0.81 7.91
C PRO A 89 -1.98 -0.17 6.98
N LEU A 90 -2.24 -1.39 7.44
CA LEU A 90 -2.97 -2.40 6.64
C LEU A 90 -4.42 -2.56 7.10
N ALA A 91 -4.64 -2.70 8.41
CA ALA A 91 -5.96 -2.93 8.99
C ALA A 91 -5.99 -2.58 10.48
N LEU A 92 -7.17 -2.18 10.96
CA LEU A 92 -7.46 -1.98 12.37
C LEU A 92 -8.59 -2.93 12.78
N GLU A 93 -8.32 -3.84 13.71
CA GLU A 93 -9.29 -4.80 14.26
C GLU A 93 -9.13 -4.83 15.78
N ASP A 94 -10.21 -4.66 16.56
CA ASP A 94 -10.19 -4.76 18.03
C ASP A 94 -9.05 -3.99 18.74
N LYS A 95 -8.77 -2.74 18.29
CA LYS A 95 -7.67 -1.88 18.78
C LYS A 95 -6.26 -2.42 18.49
N LEU A 96 -6.14 -3.38 17.58
CA LEU A 96 -4.90 -3.91 17.05
C LEU A 96 -4.70 -3.36 15.63
N LEU A 97 -3.76 -2.43 15.50
CA LEU A 97 -3.34 -1.86 14.23
C LEU A 97 -2.26 -2.76 13.62
N THR A 98 -2.60 -3.42 12.52
CA THR A 98 -1.62 -4.16 11.73
C THR A 98 -0.93 -3.18 10.79
N ILE A 99 0.40 -3.13 10.86
CA ILE A 99 1.23 -2.30 9.99
C ILE A 99 2.18 -3.19 9.20
N ALA A 100 2.49 -2.76 7.98
CA ALA A 100 3.60 -3.29 7.24
C ALA A 100 4.78 -2.33 7.33
N MET A 101 5.99 -2.88 7.49
CA MET A 101 7.22 -2.12 7.68
C MET A 101 8.39 -2.79 6.99
N PHE A 102 9.34 -1.99 6.53
CA PHE A 102 10.58 -2.51 5.94
C PHE A 102 11.50 -3.09 7.01
N ASP A 103 11.71 -2.35 8.10
CA ASP A 103 12.58 -2.75 9.20
C ASP A 103 11.78 -3.12 10.45
N PRO A 104 11.54 -4.41 10.72
CA PRO A 104 10.83 -4.84 11.91
C PRO A 104 11.63 -4.70 13.21
N LEU A 105 12.91 -4.35 13.14
CA LEU A 105 13.74 -4.10 14.32
C LEU A 105 13.76 -2.63 14.73
N ASP A 106 13.11 -1.75 13.96
CA ASP A 106 12.97 -0.35 14.33
C ASP A 106 11.90 -0.20 15.42
N VAL A 107 12.31 -0.45 16.66
CA VAL A 107 11.48 -0.31 17.86
C VAL A 107 11.00 1.14 18.02
N VAL A 108 11.80 2.12 17.58
CA VAL A 108 11.43 3.54 17.66
C VAL A 108 10.24 3.81 16.74
N ALA A 109 10.23 3.25 15.54
CA ALA A 109 9.10 3.35 14.63
C ALA A 109 7.83 2.73 15.22
N GLU A 110 7.92 1.50 15.75
CA GLU A 110 6.78 0.80 16.37
C GLU A 110 6.20 1.60 17.56
N ASP A 111 7.06 2.02 18.50
CA ASP A 111 6.64 2.79 19.66
C ASP A 111 6.05 4.16 19.27
N THR A 112 6.60 4.82 18.27
CA THR A 112 6.08 6.10 17.78
C THR A 112 4.68 5.93 17.20
N VAL A 113 4.45 4.89 16.38
CA VAL A 113 3.12 4.57 15.85
C VAL A 113 2.16 4.25 16.99
N LYS A 114 2.57 3.45 17.96
CA LYS A 114 1.76 3.08 19.12
C LYS A 114 1.35 4.30 19.96
N ILE A 115 2.29 5.19 20.26
CA ILE A 115 2.03 6.42 21.03
C ILE A 115 1.09 7.35 20.27
N LYS A 116 1.32 7.53 18.96
CA LYS A 116 0.53 8.46 18.15
C LYS A 116 -0.89 7.98 17.92
N THR A 117 -1.06 6.68 17.67
CA THR A 117 -2.37 6.08 17.32
C THR A 117 -3.15 5.62 18.55
N GLY A 118 -2.47 5.35 19.68
CA GLY A 118 -3.07 4.76 20.88
C GLY A 118 -3.45 3.29 20.75
N TYR A 119 -3.12 2.63 19.62
CA TYR A 119 -3.44 1.23 19.36
C TYR A 119 -2.27 0.31 19.68
N LYS A 120 -2.59 -0.97 19.93
CA LYS A 120 -1.56 -2.01 19.90
C LYS A 120 -1.11 -2.19 18.46
N VAL A 121 0.19 -2.31 18.24
CA VAL A 121 0.75 -2.45 16.90
C VAL A 121 1.12 -3.91 16.66
N LYS A 122 0.83 -4.41 15.46
CA LYS A 122 1.26 -5.72 14.97
C LYS A 122 2.04 -5.55 13.69
N ALA A 123 3.34 -5.78 13.76
CA ALA A 123 4.25 -5.67 12.63
C ALA A 123 4.11 -6.82 11.62
N ARG A 124 4.30 -6.47 10.35
CA ARG A 124 4.49 -7.35 9.21
C ARG A 124 5.67 -6.85 8.39
N VAL A 125 6.52 -7.75 7.93
CA VAL A 125 7.66 -7.37 7.07
C VAL A 125 7.18 -7.25 5.64
N ALA A 126 7.57 -6.16 4.98
CA ALA A 126 7.32 -5.96 3.55
C ALA A 126 8.57 -5.46 2.84
N ILE A 127 8.55 -5.53 1.51
CA ILE A 127 9.63 -5.04 0.66
C ILE A 127 9.58 -3.52 0.66
N GLU A 128 10.76 -2.89 0.80
CA GLU A 128 10.90 -1.43 0.86
C GLU A 128 10.29 -0.73 -0.37
N GLN A 129 10.60 -1.23 -1.56
CA GLN A 129 10.11 -0.64 -2.81
C GLN A 129 8.58 -0.70 -2.90
N ASP A 130 7.99 -1.85 -2.58
CA ASP A 130 6.53 -2.02 -2.58
C ASP A 130 5.85 -1.10 -1.55
N LEU A 131 6.48 -0.87 -0.39
CA LEU A 131 6.00 0.08 0.60
C LEU A 131 6.00 1.51 0.06
N HIS A 132 7.05 1.94 -0.63
CA HIS A 132 7.11 3.28 -1.22
C HIS A 132 6.01 3.48 -2.27
N GLU A 133 5.81 2.53 -3.17
CA GLU A 133 4.73 2.56 -4.16
C GLU A 133 3.35 2.63 -3.50
N ALA A 134 3.13 1.81 -2.46
CA ALA A 134 1.86 1.76 -1.74
C ALA A 134 1.59 3.03 -0.93
N ILE A 135 2.60 3.61 -0.27
CA ILE A 135 2.48 4.90 0.44
C ILE A 135 2.10 6.01 -0.55
N GLU A 136 2.75 6.06 -1.72
CA GLU A 136 2.43 7.04 -2.75
C GLU A 136 0.97 6.92 -3.22
N TYR A 137 0.51 5.71 -3.48
CA TYR A 137 -0.89 5.45 -3.85
C TYR A 137 -1.87 5.86 -2.74
N CYS A 138 -1.63 5.40 -1.51
CA CYS A 138 -2.56 5.56 -0.39
C CYS A 138 -2.68 6.99 0.13
N TYR A 139 -1.60 7.78 0.09
CA TYR A 139 -1.61 9.16 0.62
C TYR A 139 -1.76 10.24 -0.45
N HIS A 140 -1.44 9.97 -1.71
CA HIS A 140 -1.61 10.97 -2.78
C HIS A 140 -2.69 10.62 -3.79
N GLN A 141 -2.75 9.39 -4.28
CA GLN A 141 -3.70 9.06 -5.35
C GLN A 141 -5.11 8.86 -4.80
N LEU A 142 -5.26 8.12 -3.71
CA LEU A 142 -6.56 7.89 -3.06
C LEU A 142 -7.24 9.17 -2.56
N PRO A 143 -6.54 10.09 -1.83
CA PRO A 143 -7.16 11.34 -1.39
C PRO A 143 -7.48 12.27 -2.54
N ARG A 144 -6.64 12.37 -3.58
CA ARG A 144 -6.97 13.16 -4.77
C ARG A 144 -8.18 12.60 -5.51
N LEU A 145 -8.32 11.28 -5.61
CA LEU A 145 -9.54 10.68 -6.15
C LEU A 145 -10.77 11.08 -5.32
N LYS A 146 -10.66 11.11 -3.99
CA LYS A 146 -11.74 11.55 -3.09
C LYS A 146 -12.01 13.05 -3.15
N GLU A 147 -10.99 13.91 -3.11
CA GLU A 147 -11.12 15.36 -3.24
C GLU A 147 -11.70 15.74 -4.61
N ASN A 148 -11.30 15.10 -5.70
CA ASN A 148 -11.95 15.31 -7.00
C ASN A 148 -13.40 14.84 -7.04
N ILE A 149 -13.85 14.00 -6.10
CA ILE A 149 -15.26 13.60 -5.96
C ILE A 149 -15.97 14.60 -5.03
N ASP A 150 -15.38 14.93 -3.88
CA ASP A 150 -15.95 15.81 -2.85
C ASP A 150 -15.96 17.28 -3.28
N ASP A 151 -14.93 17.78 -3.96
CA ASP A 151 -14.93 19.11 -4.61
C ASP A 151 -15.96 19.15 -5.73
N TYR A 152 -16.20 18.06 -6.46
CA TYR A 152 -17.25 18.02 -7.50
C TYR A 152 -18.67 18.00 -6.90
N VAL A 153 -18.82 17.40 -5.72
CA VAL A 153 -20.08 17.37 -4.95
C VAL A 153 -20.33 18.71 -4.24
N SER A 154 -19.27 19.42 -3.83
CA SER A 154 -19.36 20.67 -3.08
C SER A 154 -19.27 21.94 -3.94
N SER A 155 -18.67 21.89 -5.14
CA SER A 155 -18.49 23.06 -6.02
C SER A 155 -19.73 23.44 -6.85
N GLU A 156 -20.84 22.69 -6.83
CA GLU A 156 -22.10 23.08 -7.50
C GLU A 156 -22.94 24.11 -6.74
N LEU A 157 -22.39 24.79 -5.71
CA LEU A 157 -23.04 25.95 -5.08
C LEU A 157 -22.64 27.31 -5.66
N GLN A 158 -21.76 27.41 -6.67
CA GLN A 158 -21.47 28.69 -7.34
C GLN A 158 -21.24 28.56 -8.86
N PRO A 159 -21.89 29.39 -9.71
CA PRO A 159 -21.74 29.31 -11.15
C PRO A 159 -20.61 30.19 -11.68
N GLY A 160 -19.67 29.62 -12.44
CA GLY A 160 -18.93 30.38 -13.46
C GLY A 160 -17.54 29.88 -13.89
N LYS A 161 -17.46 29.34 -15.13
CA LYS A 161 -16.42 29.49 -16.18
C LYS A 161 -14.97 28.99 -15.86
N THR A 162 -14.22 28.21 -16.66
CA THR A 162 -14.13 27.96 -18.12
C THR A 162 -13.24 26.71 -18.40
N GLU A 163 -13.59 25.91 -19.44
CA GLU A 163 -12.78 25.13 -20.45
C GLU A 163 -11.48 24.39 -20.06
N GLU A 164 -11.05 23.23 -20.61
CA GLU A 164 -11.47 22.33 -21.69
C GLU A 164 -10.69 21.01 -21.53
N SER A 165 -11.38 19.86 -21.54
CA SER A 165 -10.84 18.53 -21.86
C SER A 165 -12.04 17.61 -22.04
N GLU A 166 -12.17 16.96 -23.19
CA GLU A 166 -13.21 15.96 -23.48
C GLU A 166 -13.03 14.71 -22.59
N LYS A 167 -13.37 14.84 -21.31
CA LYS A 167 -13.67 13.73 -20.39
C LYS A 167 -15.20 13.66 -20.32
N LEU A 168 -15.75 12.45 -20.14
CA LEU A 168 -17.18 12.20 -19.94
C LEU A 168 -17.83 13.38 -19.19
N ARG A 169 -18.59 14.23 -19.90
CA ARG A 169 -19.23 15.40 -19.31
C ARG A 169 -20.43 14.91 -18.52
N ILE A 170 -20.23 14.66 -17.23
CA ILE A 170 -21.32 14.48 -16.29
C ILE A 170 -21.98 15.84 -16.15
N GLN A 171 -23.18 16.01 -16.69
CA GLN A 171 -23.88 17.29 -16.57
C GLN A 171 -24.52 17.40 -15.19
N ALA A 172 -24.55 18.62 -14.65
CA ALA A 172 -25.27 18.98 -13.44
C ALA A 172 -26.71 18.42 -13.40
N SER A 173 -27.38 18.49 -14.55
CA SER A 173 -28.77 18.07 -14.76
C SER A 173 -28.96 16.57 -14.91
N ASP A 174 -27.87 15.79 -15.01
CA ASP A 174 -27.99 14.35 -15.19
C ASP A 174 -28.63 13.70 -13.95
N PRO A 175 -29.59 12.77 -14.12
CA PRO A 175 -30.15 12.03 -13.02
C PRO A 175 -29.07 11.36 -12.14
N PRO A 176 -29.26 11.21 -10.82
CA PRO A 176 -28.26 10.63 -9.92
C PRO A 176 -27.70 9.28 -10.38
N VAL A 177 -28.54 8.46 -11.01
CA VAL A 177 -28.14 7.17 -11.60
C VAL A 177 -27.14 7.35 -12.74
N VAL A 178 -27.35 8.35 -13.61
CA VAL A 178 -26.45 8.65 -14.73
C VAL A 178 -25.11 9.15 -14.20
N LYS A 179 -25.12 10.01 -13.16
CA LYS A 179 -23.90 10.46 -12.48
C LYS A 179 -23.12 9.29 -11.88
N TYR A 180 -23.81 8.36 -11.22
CA TYR A 180 -23.19 7.16 -10.65
C TYR A 180 -22.58 6.25 -11.72
N VAL A 181 -23.29 6.00 -12.82
CA VAL A 181 -22.75 5.20 -13.94
C VAL A 181 -21.51 5.85 -14.53
N ASN A 182 -21.52 7.17 -14.75
CA ASN A 182 -20.36 7.88 -15.28
C ASN A 182 -19.17 7.83 -14.33
N SER A 183 -19.40 7.90 -13.01
CA SER A 183 -18.33 7.78 -12.02
C SER A 183 -17.71 6.38 -12.02
N LEU A 184 -18.51 5.32 -12.20
CA LEU A 184 -18.01 3.95 -12.36
C LEU A 184 -17.11 3.81 -13.59
N ILE A 185 -17.48 4.42 -14.72
CA ILE A 185 -16.68 4.40 -15.95
C ILE A 185 -15.33 5.08 -15.73
N VAL A 186 -15.33 6.24 -15.09
CA VAL A 186 -14.09 6.97 -14.76
C VAL A 186 -13.20 6.17 -13.82
N GLN A 187 -13.78 5.56 -12.78
CA GLN A 187 -13.03 4.71 -11.85
C GLN A 187 -12.42 3.50 -12.55
N ALA A 188 -13.15 2.86 -13.46
CA ALA A 188 -12.65 1.73 -14.23
C ALA A 188 -11.48 2.13 -15.13
N LEU A 189 -11.59 3.25 -15.84
CA LEU A 189 -10.52 3.79 -16.67
C LEU A 189 -9.26 4.10 -15.85
N ASN A 190 -9.41 4.79 -14.71
CA ASN A 190 -8.27 5.15 -13.86
C ASN A 190 -7.61 3.94 -13.18
N SER A 191 -8.33 2.83 -13.05
CA SER A 191 -7.84 1.59 -12.44
C SER A 191 -7.30 0.60 -13.47
N ASP A 192 -7.21 0.98 -14.74
CA ASP A 192 -6.91 0.10 -15.88
C ASP A 192 -7.79 -1.17 -15.89
N ALA A 193 -9.05 -1.03 -15.46
CA ALA A 193 -9.98 -2.14 -15.40
C ALA A 193 -10.48 -2.49 -16.80
N SER A 194 -10.41 -3.78 -17.13
CA SER A 194 -10.89 -4.33 -18.40
C SER A 194 -12.41 -4.55 -18.42
N ASP A 195 -13.01 -4.87 -17.27
CA ASP A 195 -14.45 -5.05 -17.12
C ASP A 195 -14.97 -4.42 -15.82
N ILE A 196 -16.22 -3.95 -15.88
CA ILE A 196 -17.04 -3.59 -14.72
C ILE A 196 -18.16 -4.63 -14.58
N HIS A 197 -18.15 -5.39 -13.49
CA HIS A 197 -19.17 -6.37 -13.16
C HIS A 197 -20.16 -5.79 -12.16
N LEU A 198 -21.42 -5.63 -12.58
CA LEU A 198 -22.53 -5.25 -11.71
C LEU A 198 -23.47 -6.43 -11.54
N GLN A 199 -23.61 -6.97 -10.32
CA GLN A 199 -24.48 -8.11 -10.04
C GLN A 199 -25.54 -7.77 -8.99
N PRO A 200 -26.83 -7.70 -9.36
CA PRO A 200 -27.90 -7.57 -8.38
C PRO A 200 -28.05 -8.88 -7.60
N LYS A 201 -28.11 -8.78 -6.26
CA LYS A 201 -28.46 -9.87 -5.33
C LYS A 201 -29.81 -9.57 -4.67
N GLN A 202 -30.30 -10.45 -3.79
CA GLN A 202 -31.56 -10.26 -3.08
C GLN A 202 -31.60 -8.94 -2.30
N ASP A 203 -30.55 -8.63 -1.52
CA ASP A 203 -30.56 -7.47 -0.61
C ASP A 203 -29.50 -6.40 -0.90
N LYS A 204 -28.63 -6.63 -1.89
CA LYS A 204 -27.55 -5.71 -2.24
C LYS A 204 -27.20 -5.79 -3.73
N VAL A 205 -26.44 -4.81 -4.21
CA VAL A 205 -25.71 -4.90 -5.47
C VAL A 205 -24.27 -5.28 -5.13
N GLU A 206 -23.66 -6.16 -5.93
CA GLU A 206 -22.22 -6.42 -5.87
C GLU A 206 -21.58 -5.76 -7.08
N LEU A 207 -20.55 -4.95 -6.84
CA LEU A 207 -19.77 -4.26 -7.86
C LEU A 207 -18.35 -4.83 -7.81
N ARG A 208 -17.84 -5.29 -8.96
CA ARG A 208 -16.46 -5.79 -9.09
C ARG A 208 -15.77 -5.26 -10.33
N PHE A 209 -14.48 -4.91 -10.24
CA PHE A 209 -13.67 -4.55 -11.40
C PHE A 209 -12.70 -5.68 -11.75
N ARG A 210 -12.53 -5.97 -13.05
CA ARG A 210 -11.48 -6.89 -13.53
C ARG A 210 -10.23 -6.11 -13.89
N ILE A 211 -9.24 -6.10 -13.00
CA ILE A 211 -7.96 -5.42 -13.18
C ILE A 211 -6.89 -6.51 -13.32
N ASP A 212 -6.15 -6.48 -14.44
CA ASP A 212 -5.12 -7.49 -14.76
C ASP A 212 -5.61 -8.95 -14.66
N GLY A 213 -6.88 -9.19 -15.01
CA GLY A 213 -7.51 -10.51 -14.98
C GLY A 213 -8.03 -10.97 -13.62
N VAL A 214 -7.83 -10.18 -12.56
CA VAL A 214 -8.31 -10.46 -11.20
C VAL A 214 -9.52 -9.59 -10.88
N LEU A 215 -10.51 -10.16 -10.19
CA LEU A 215 -11.72 -9.45 -9.76
C LEU A 215 -11.51 -8.80 -8.39
N TYR A 216 -11.77 -7.50 -8.30
CA TYR A 216 -11.70 -6.71 -7.08
C TYR A 216 -13.09 -6.24 -6.67
N ASP A 217 -13.48 -6.47 -5.42
CA ASP A 217 -14.74 -5.97 -4.85
C ASP A 217 -14.66 -4.46 -4.62
N MET A 218 -15.73 -3.75 -5.00
CA MET A 218 -15.87 -2.30 -4.88
C MET A 218 -17.14 -1.94 -4.11
N ASP A 219 -17.19 -0.71 -3.61
CA ASP A 219 -18.37 -0.17 -2.94
C ASP A 219 -19.52 0.00 -3.96
N ALA A 220 -20.52 -0.85 -3.81
CA ALA A 220 -21.73 -0.85 -4.63
C ALA A 220 -22.75 0.17 -4.11
N PRO A 221 -23.66 0.67 -4.96
CA PRO A 221 -24.69 1.58 -4.50
C PRO A 221 -25.71 0.80 -3.63
N PRO A 222 -26.37 1.47 -2.68
CA PRO A 222 -27.50 0.88 -1.98
C PRO A 222 -28.58 0.49 -2.99
N LYS A 223 -29.31 -0.59 -2.67
CA LYS A 223 -30.37 -1.13 -3.52
C LYS A 223 -31.65 -0.32 -3.42
#